data_AF-A0A0W7TJS9-F1
#
_entry.id   AF-A0A0W7TJS9-F1
#
_cell.length_a   1.000
_cell.length_b   1.000
_cell.length_c   1.000
_cell.angle_alpha   90.00
_cell.angle_beta   90.00
_cell.angle_gamma   90.00
#
_symmetry.space_group_name_H-M   'P 1'
#
loop_
_entity.id
_entity.type
_entity.pdbx_description
1 polymer ?
#
loop_
_entity_poly.entity_id
_entity_poly.type
_entity_poly.pdbx_seq_one_letter_code
_entity_poly.pdbx_strand_id
1 'polypeptide(L)'
;MAKKRHLVKEQQEEEYSFTPSDFDEKEFILKSIYTSKVLLITIVFAVIIGVIASFICKALDDIVATVICTVIVFAFVAVMKKLYRAMGIRVDLMDGKSLAVDYLIFLILALGVCIVFINAPFD
;
A
#
# COMPACT_ATOMS: atom_id res chain seq x y z
N MET A 1 -38.80 23.64 56.02
CA MET A 1 -38.15 24.02 54.75
C MET A 1 -37.37 22.83 54.20
N ALA A 2 -37.39 22.68 52.89
CA ALA A 2 -37.11 21.44 52.17
C ALA A 2 -35.61 21.17 51.92
N LYS A 3 -35.25 19.89 52.11
CA LYS A 3 -34.48 19.00 51.20
C LYS A 3 -33.16 19.51 50.58
N LYS A 4 -32.07 18.75 50.79
CA LYS A 4 -31.16 18.26 49.72
C LYS A 4 -30.26 17.15 50.29
N ARG A 5 -30.74 15.90 50.24
CA ARG A 5 -29.85 14.72 50.31
C ARG A 5 -29.19 14.59 48.94
N HIS A 6 -27.86 14.69 48.89
CA HIS A 6 -27.11 14.36 47.68
C HIS A 6 -27.36 12.89 47.36
N LEU A 7 -28.10 12.64 46.28
CA LEU A 7 -28.17 11.33 45.64
C LEU A 7 -26.79 11.08 45.03
N VAL A 8 -25.95 10.34 45.75
CA VAL A 8 -24.80 9.67 45.15
C VAL A 8 -25.41 8.66 44.18
N LYS A 9 -25.47 9.03 42.91
CA LYS A 9 -25.78 8.08 41.84
C LYS A 9 -24.60 7.12 41.81
N GLU A 10 -24.78 5.91 42.32
CA GLU A 10 -23.95 4.77 41.95
C GLU A 10 -23.95 4.74 40.42
N GLN A 11 -22.83 5.17 39.85
CA GLN A 11 -22.52 4.94 38.45
C GLN A 11 -22.39 3.43 38.35
N GLN A 12 -23.46 2.76 37.89
CA GLN A 12 -23.41 1.38 37.45
C GLN A 12 -22.17 1.27 36.58
N GLU A 13 -21.17 0.53 37.07
CA GLU A 13 -20.04 0.11 36.27
C GLU A 13 -20.64 -0.56 35.04
N GLU A 14 -20.55 0.11 33.89
CA GLU A 14 -20.96 -0.47 32.63
C GLU A 14 -20.06 -1.68 32.42
N GLU A 15 -20.56 -2.86 32.80
CA GLU A 15 -19.92 -4.13 32.53
C GLU A 15 -19.64 -4.17 31.04
N TYR A 16 -18.37 -3.98 30.68
CA TYR A 16 -17.91 -4.10 29.31
C TYR A 16 -18.06 -5.57 28.92
N SER A 17 -19.22 -5.90 28.36
CA SER A 17 -19.45 -7.20 27.75
C SER A 17 -18.75 -7.20 26.39
N PHE A 18 -17.52 -7.70 26.38
CA PHE A 18 -16.85 -8.03 25.13
C PHE A 18 -17.60 -9.20 24.49
N THR A 19 -18.49 -8.88 23.55
CA THR A 19 -19.01 -9.89 22.62
C THR A 19 -18.01 -9.97 21.46
N PRO A 20 -17.25 -11.07 21.32
CA PRO A 20 -16.40 -11.23 20.15
C PRO A 20 -17.29 -11.20 18.91
N SER A 21 -16.98 -10.34 17.95
CA SER A 21 -17.63 -10.36 16.63
C SER A 21 -17.42 -11.74 16.01
N ASP A 22 -18.46 -12.29 15.37
CA ASP A 22 -18.31 -13.54 14.62
C ASP A 22 -17.18 -13.41 13.59
N PHE A 23 -16.19 -14.30 13.69
CA PHE A 23 -15.05 -14.31 12.79
C PHE A 23 -15.47 -14.88 11.43
N ASP A 24 -15.46 -14.03 10.39
CA ASP A 24 -15.66 -14.49 9.02
C ASP A 24 -14.35 -15.07 8.46
N GLU A 25 -14.22 -16.40 8.58
CA GLU A 25 -13.06 -17.15 8.07
C GLU A 25 -12.83 -16.93 6.57
N LYS A 26 -13.90 -16.84 5.77
CA LYS A 26 -13.78 -16.75 4.31
C LYS A 26 -13.24 -15.40 3.88
N GLU A 27 -13.73 -14.33 4.49
CA GLU A 27 -13.24 -12.99 4.21
C GLU A 27 -11.78 -12.83 4.66
N PHE A 28 -11.43 -13.39 5.81
CA PHE A 28 -10.05 -13.41 6.30
C PHE A 28 -9.09 -14.10 5.32
N ILE A 29 -9.46 -15.29 4.83
CA ILE A 29 -8.65 -16.04 3.85
C ILE A 29 -8.51 -15.25 2.55
N LEU A 30 -9.61 -14.71 2.02
CA LEU A 30 -9.60 -13.93 0.79
C LEU A 30 -8.72 -12.68 0.91
N LYS A 31 -8.79 -11.98 2.04
CA LYS A 31 -7.94 -10.82 2.33
C LYS A 31 -6.47 -11.19 2.27
N SER A 32 -6.06 -12.28 2.93
CA SER A 32 -4.67 -12.76 2.91
C SER A 32 -4.18 -13.09 1.50
N ILE A 33 -5.01 -13.80 0.71
CA ILE A 33 -4.69 -14.15 -0.68
C ILE A 33 -4.52 -12.91 -1.55
N TYR A 34 -5.43 -11.93 -1.45
CA TYR A 34 -5.33 -10.70 -2.24
C TYR A 34 -4.12 -9.86 -1.86
N THR A 35 -3.83 -9.72 -0.56
CA THR A 35 -2.63 -9.01 -0.10
C THR A 35 -1.36 -9.62 -0.66
N SER A 36 -1.21 -10.95 -0.59
CA SER A 36 -0.03 -11.63 -1.13
C SER A 36 0.09 -11.46 -2.66
N LYS A 37 -1.03 -11.57 -3.39
CA LYS A 37 -1.05 -11.37 -4.84
C LYS A 37 -0.66 -9.95 -5.24
N VAL A 38 -1.19 -8.95 -4.54
CA VAL A 38 -0.87 -7.54 -4.80
C VAL A 38 0.61 -7.29 -4.58
N LEU A 39 1.19 -7.78 -3.49
CA LEU A 39 2.63 -7.65 -3.24
C LEU A 39 3.46 -8.23 -4.39
N LEU A 40 3.15 -9.45 -4.86
CA LEU A 40 3.87 -10.06 -5.98
C LEU A 40 3.75 -9.25 -7.28
N ILE A 41 2.55 -8.79 -7.62
CA ILE A 41 2.31 -7.96 -8.81
C ILE A 41 3.05 -6.62 -8.68
N THR A 42 3.04 -6.03 -7.49
CA THR A 42 3.76 -4.79 -7.16
C THR A 42 5.25 -4.92 -7.46
N ILE A 43 5.86 -6.02 -7.01
CA ILE A 43 7.28 -6.32 -7.24
C ILE A 43 7.57 -6.41 -8.74
N VAL A 44 6.75 -7.16 -9.48
CA VAL A 44 6.91 -7.31 -10.94
C VAL A 44 6.81 -5.96 -11.64
N PHE A 45 5.82 -5.13 -11.29
CA PHE A 45 5.71 -3.78 -11.86
C PHE A 45 6.89 -2.89 -11.52
N ALA A 46 7.39 -2.93 -10.29
CA ALA A 46 8.56 -2.16 -9.89
C ALA A 46 9.80 -2.53 -10.70
N VAL A 47 10.02 -3.82 -10.95
CA VAL A 47 11.14 -4.28 -11.81
C VAL A 47 10.97 -3.76 -13.23
N ILE A 48 9.80 -3.93 -13.84
CA ILE A 48 9.54 -3.47 -15.21
C ILE A 48 9.74 -1.95 -15.33
N ILE A 49 9.15 -1.17 -14.43
CA ILE A 49 9.26 0.29 -14.45
C ILE A 49 10.68 0.75 -14.15
N GLY A 50 11.38 0.11 -13.21
CA GLY A 50 12.78 0.42 -12.90
C GLY A 50 13.71 0.18 -14.09
N VAL A 51 13.50 -0.91 -14.82
CA VAL A 51 14.23 -1.20 -16.06
C VAL A 51 13.93 -0.16 -17.13
N ILE A 52 12.66 0.18 -17.38
CA ILE A 52 12.28 1.23 -18.33
C ILE A 52 12.92 2.58 -17.97
N ALA A 53 12.87 2.97 -16.69
CA ALA A 53 13.48 4.19 -16.19
C ALA A 53 15.00 4.21 -16.43
N SER A 54 15.68 3.08 -16.24
CA SER A 54 17.13 2.98 -16.49
C SER A 54 17.50 3.25 -17.96
N PHE A 55 16.70 2.75 -18.91
CA PHE A 55 16.92 3.01 -20.33
C PHE A 55 16.70 4.48 -20.68
N ILE A 56 15.70 5.12 -20.06
CA ILE A 56 15.45 6.56 -20.23
C ILE A 56 16.63 7.37 -19.69
N CYS A 57 17.15 7.02 -18.52
CA CYS A 57 18.33 7.67 -17.94
C CYS A 57 19.60 7.51 -18.80
N LYS A 58 19.76 6.40 -19.51
CA LYS A 58 20.89 6.22 -20.44
C LYS A 58 20.73 6.98 -21.76
N ALA A 59 19.49 7.27 -22.18
CA ALA A 59 19.19 7.85 -23.49
C ALA A 59 19.08 9.38 -23.49
N LEU A 60 18.84 10.00 -22.33
CA LEU A 60 18.59 11.43 -22.18
C LEU A 60 19.62 12.10 -21.28
N ASP A 61 19.66 13.42 -21.31
CA ASP A 61 20.48 14.24 -20.42
C ASP A 61 20.01 14.10 -18.95
N ASP A 62 20.96 14.15 -18.01
CA ASP A 62 20.82 13.62 -16.66
C ASP A 62 19.67 14.29 -15.85
N ILE A 63 19.54 15.61 -15.99
CA ILE A 63 18.49 16.39 -15.33
C ILE A 63 17.11 16.09 -15.94
N VAL A 64 17.03 16.03 -17.27
CA VAL A 64 15.78 15.81 -17.99
C VAL A 64 15.27 14.39 -17.73
N ALA A 65 16.17 13.40 -17.77
CA ALA A 65 15.86 12.02 -17.46
C ALA A 65 15.31 11.85 -16.05
N THR A 66 15.97 12.45 -15.05
CA THR A 66 15.57 12.34 -13.65
C THR A 66 14.15 12.88 -13.41
N VAL A 67 13.82 14.03 -14.01
CA VAL A 67 12.47 14.61 -13.92
C VAL A 67 11.44 13.70 -14.58
N ILE A 68 11.71 13.21 -15.80
CA ILE A 68 10.80 12.33 -16.53
C ILE A 68 10.56 11.03 -15.77
N CYS A 69 11.61 10.36 -15.30
CA CYS A 69 11.53 9.11 -14.56
C CYS A 69 10.72 9.29 -13.26
N THR A 70 10.94 10.40 -12.55
CA THR A 70 10.17 10.71 -11.34
C THR A 70 8.68 10.86 -11.67
N VAL A 71 8.33 11.62 -12.71
CA VAL A 71 6.93 11.80 -13.14
C VAL A 71 6.29 10.46 -13.52
N ILE A 72 7.00 9.61 -14.26
CA ILE A 72 6.50 8.29 -14.67
C ILE A 72 6.21 7.41 -13.45
N VAL A 73 7.14 7.33 -12.50
CA VAL A 73 7.00 6.49 -11.29
C VAL A 73 5.81 6.95 -10.45
N PHE A 74 5.67 8.26 -10.20
CA PHE A 74 4.53 8.79 -9.44
C PHE A 74 3.20 8.66 -10.19
N ALA A 75 3.20 8.85 -11.52
CA ALA A 75 2.02 8.59 -12.33
C ALA A 75 1.59 7.12 -12.26
N PHE A 76 2.55 6.19 -12.22
CA PHE A 76 2.26 4.77 -12.09
C PHE A 76 1.60 4.45 -10.75
N VAL A 77 2.06 5.03 -9.64
CA VAL A 77 1.40 4.89 -8.32
C VAL A 77 -0.05 5.36 -8.36
N ALA A 78 -0.35 6.48 -9.03
CA ALA A 78 -1.71 6.98 -9.15
C ALA A 78 -2.64 6.04 -9.94
N VAL A 79 -2.10 5.30 -10.92
CA VAL A 79 -2.86 4.36 -11.76
C VAL A 79 -2.88 2.94 -11.17
N MET A 80 -1.96 2.62 -10.26
CA MET A 80 -1.75 1.28 -9.70
C MET A 80 -3.02 0.66 -9.10
N LYS A 81 -3.80 1.44 -8.33
CA LYS A 81 -5.09 1.00 -7.79
C LYS A 81 -6.06 0.53 -8.87
N LYS A 82 -6.09 1.24 -10.01
CA LYS A 82 -6.95 0.88 -11.15
C LYS A 82 -6.45 -0.38 -11.84
N LEU A 83 -5.13 -0.57 -11.94
CA LEU A 83 -4.52 -1.79 -12.50
C LEU A 83 -4.91 -3.02 -11.67
N TYR A 84 -4.82 -2.95 -10.35
CA TYR A 84 -5.24 -4.07 -9.49
C TYR A 84 -6.72 -4.40 -9.64
N ARG A 85 -7.59 -3.38 -9.71
CA ARG A 85 -9.02 -3.59 -9.96
C ARG A 85 -9.28 -4.22 -11.33
N ALA A 86 -8.53 -3.83 -12.37
CA ALA A 86 -8.63 -4.41 -13.71
C ALA A 86 -8.21 -5.88 -13.75
N MET A 87 -7.29 -6.30 -12.88
CA MET A 87 -6.88 -7.70 -12.70
C MET A 87 -7.86 -8.53 -11.85
N GLY A 88 -9.04 -7.98 -11.52
CA GLY A 88 -10.06 -8.66 -10.72
C GLY A 88 -9.75 -8.72 -9.22
N ILE A 89 -8.73 -8.00 -8.75
CA ILE A 89 -8.39 -7.94 -7.33
C ILE A 89 -9.31 -6.93 -6.67
N ARG A 90 -10.04 -7.39 -5.63
CA ARG A 90 -10.90 -6.52 -4.83
C ARG A 90 -10.05 -5.76 -3.81
N VAL A 91 -9.42 -4.70 -4.29
CA VAL A 91 -8.59 -3.78 -3.49
C VAL A 91 -9.35 -3.17 -2.31
N ASP A 92 -10.68 -3.08 -2.42
CA ASP A 92 -11.53 -2.52 -1.37
C ASP A 92 -11.67 -3.44 -0.14
N LEU A 93 -11.31 -4.73 -0.24
CA LEU A 93 -11.19 -5.65 0.92
C LEU A 93 -9.83 -5.59 1.61
N MET A 94 -8.85 -4.91 1.01
CA MET A 94 -7.51 -4.79 1.59
C MET A 94 -7.45 -3.66 2.62
N ASP A 95 -6.58 -3.84 3.61
CA ASP A 95 -6.28 -2.76 4.55
C ASP A 95 -5.51 -1.66 3.83
N GLY A 96 -5.97 -0.41 3.95
CA GLY A 96 -5.31 0.75 3.36
C GLY A 96 -3.85 0.90 3.81
N LYS A 97 -3.51 0.43 5.02
CA LYS A 97 -2.13 0.40 5.50
C LYS A 97 -1.26 -0.56 4.70
N SER A 98 -1.75 -1.78 4.45
CA SER A 98 -1.04 -2.79 3.65
C SER A 98 -0.76 -2.28 2.24
N LEU A 99 -1.77 -1.65 1.64
CA LEU A 99 -1.67 -1.11 0.29
C LEU A 99 -0.70 0.07 0.19
N ALA A 100 -0.64 0.93 1.22
CA ALA A 100 0.36 1.99 1.29
C ALA A 100 1.79 1.44 1.42
N VAL A 101 1.96 0.34 2.18
CA VAL A 101 3.24 -0.37 2.27
C VAL A 101 3.64 -0.94 0.92
N ASP A 102 2.72 -1.56 0.18
CA ASP A 102 2.99 -2.07 -1.16
C ASP A 102 3.45 -0.95 -2.11
N TYR A 103 2.82 0.23 -2.07
CA TYR A 103 3.24 1.38 -2.87
C TYR A 103 4.65 1.88 -2.50
N LEU A 104 4.99 1.87 -1.22
CA LEU A 104 6.32 2.23 -0.76
C LEU A 104 7.37 1.20 -1.22
N ILE A 105 7.04 -0.09 -1.16
CA ILE A 105 7.88 -1.18 -1.70
C ILE A 105 8.10 -0.97 -3.19
N PHE A 106 7.05 -0.63 -3.95
CA PHE A 106 7.18 -0.31 -5.37
C PHE A 106 8.18 0.81 -5.62
N LEU A 107 8.06 1.93 -4.90
CA LEU A 107 8.93 3.10 -5.08
C LEU A 107 10.40 2.77 -4.80
N ILE A 108 10.67 2.11 -3.67
CA ILE A 108 12.04 1.76 -3.28
C ILE A 108 12.62 0.73 -4.23
N LEU A 109 11.85 -0.28 -4.61
CA LEU A 109 12.33 -1.35 -5.49
C LEU A 109 12.57 -0.82 -6.92
N ALA A 110 11.66 -0.02 -7.47
CA ALA A 110 11.82 0.58 -8.79
C ALA A 110 13.06 1.48 -8.85
N LEU A 111 13.28 2.28 -7.80
CA LEU A 111 14.48 3.11 -7.67
C LEU A 111 15.75 2.27 -7.54
N GLY A 112 15.74 1.24 -6.70
CA GLY A 112 16.87 0.31 -6.55
C GLY A 112 17.23 -0.39 -7.86
N VAL A 113 16.24 -0.91 -8.58
CA VAL A 113 16.44 -1.52 -9.91
C VAL A 113 16.99 -0.50 -10.89
N CYS A 114 16.44 0.73 -10.93
CA CYS A 114 16.93 1.79 -11.80
C CYS A 114 18.43 2.09 -11.55
N ILE A 115 18.82 2.28 -10.29
CA ILE A 115 20.22 2.55 -9.90
C ILE A 115 21.14 1.41 -10.30
N VAL A 116 20.74 0.15 -10.04
CA VAL A 116 21.54 -1.02 -10.39
C VAL A 116 21.76 -1.12 -11.90
N PHE A 117 20.77 -0.80 -12.73
CA PHE A 117 20.90 -0.86 -14.18
C PHE A 117 21.62 0.35 -14.79
N ILE A 118 21.56 1.52 -14.14
CA ILE A 118 22.38 2.68 -14.51
C ILE A 118 23.85 2.38 -14.23
N ASN A 119 24.16 1.90 -13.01
CA ASN A 119 25.51 1.56 -12.56
C ASN A 119 25.73 0.05 -12.62
N ALA A 120 25.42 -0.57 -13.76
CA ALA A 120 25.54 -2.01 -13.90
C ALA A 120 26.97 -2.45 -13.52
N PRO A 121 27.17 -3.39 -12.58
CA PRO A 121 28.50 -3.93 -12.30
C PRO A 121 28.98 -4.89 -13.41
N PHE A 122 28.25 -4.99 -14.52
CA PHE A 122 28.40 -5.97 -15.60
C PHE A 122 28.43 -5.31 -16.99
N ASP A 123 29.13 -4.17 -17.11
CA ASP A 123 29.70 -3.80 -18.42
C ASP A 123 30.91 -4.70 -18.75
#